data_AF-A0A957L6B7-F1
#
_entry.id   AF-A0A957L6B7-F1
#
_cell.length_a   1.000
_cell.length_b   1.000
_cell.length_c   1.000
_cell.angle_alpha   90.00
_cell.angle_beta   90.00
_cell.angle_gamma   90.00
#
_symmetry.space_group_name_H-M   'P 1'
#
loop_
_entity.id
_entity.type
_entity.pdbx_description
1 polymer ?
#
loop_
_entity_poly.entity_id
_entity_poly.type
_entity_poly.pdbx_seq_one_letter_code
_entity_poly.pdbx_strand_id
1 'polypeptide(L)'
;MARERSFRVEGIVLRRSDFGEADRLLTLFTKEQGKIRAIAKGARKPQSRKTGHVELFMRTQFLLGTGRSLAIVTQAELIEPYNA
;
A
#
# COMPACT_ATOMS: atom_id res chain seq x y z
N MET A 1 -5.27 -12.83 22.59
CA MET A 1 -4.64 -11.52 22.33
C MET A 1 -5.33 -10.86 21.16
N ALA A 2 -5.84 -9.64 21.30
CA ALA A 2 -6.52 -8.96 20.21
C ALA A 2 -5.51 -8.66 19.09
N ARG A 3 -5.77 -9.17 17.87
CA ARG A 3 -4.93 -8.88 16.71
C ARG A 3 -4.96 -7.36 16.49
N GLU A 4 -3.78 -6.74 16.48
CA GLU A 4 -3.67 -5.31 16.25
C GLU A 4 -4.37 -4.96 14.92
N ARG A 5 -5.34 -4.04 14.99
CA ARG A 5 -6.24 -3.76 13.87
C ARG A 5 -5.52 -3.13 12.68
N SER A 6 -4.37 -2.50 12.94
CA SER A 6 -3.49 -1.93 11.93
C SER A 6 -2.05 -1.88 12.41
N PHE A 7 -1.11 -1.92 11.48
CA PHE A 7 0.33 -1.83 11.75
C PHE A 7 0.99 -0.88 10.74
N ARG A 8 2.09 -0.23 11.13
CA ARG A 8 2.87 0.63 10.24
C ARG A 8 4.03 -0.15 9.64
N VAL A 9 4.29 0.12 8.36
CA VAL A 9 5.45 -0.43 7.65
C VAL A 9 6.04 0.61 6.73
N GLU A 10 7.35 0.57 6.54
CA GLU A 10 8.02 1.24 5.43
C GLU A 10 8.26 0.21 4.32
N GLY A 11 7.92 0.55 3.07
CA GLY A 11 8.20 -0.36 1.98
C GLY A 11 8.15 0.27 0.60
N ILE A 12 8.67 -0.48 -0.37
CA ILE A 12 8.65 -0.12 -1.78
C ILE A 12 7.56 -0.90 -2.53
N VAL A 13 6.86 -0.22 -3.45
CA VAL A 13 5.88 -0.86 -4.32
C VAL A 13 6.59 -1.58 -5.47
N LEU A 14 6.63 -2.91 -5.42
CA LEU A 14 7.24 -3.76 -6.45
C LEU A 14 6.31 -4.03 -7.63
N ARG A 15 5.00 -4.13 -7.35
CA ARG A 15 3.97 -4.36 -8.36
C ARG A 15 2.70 -3.62 -7.96
N ARG A 16 2.03 -3.05 -8.95
CA ARG A 16 0.62 -2.63 -8.83
C ARG A 16 -0.20 -3.22 -9.96
N SER A 17 -1.45 -3.54 -9.66
CA SER A 17 -2.45 -3.88 -10.66
C SER A 17 -3.79 -3.30 -10.28
N ASP A 18 -4.63 -3.10 -11.27
CA ASP A 18 -5.99 -2.66 -11.07
C ASP A 18 -6.79 -3.71 -10.30
N PHE A 19 -7.61 -3.27 -9.36
CA PHE A 19 -8.48 -4.12 -8.56
C PHE A 19 -9.87 -3.48 -8.51
N GLY A 20 -10.89 -4.21 -8.98
CA GLY A 20 -12.24 -3.66 -9.15
C GLY A 20 -12.26 -2.42 -10.06
N GLU A 21 -13.11 -1.45 -9.75
CA GLU A 21 -13.25 -0.21 -10.54
C GLU A 21 -12.28 0.90 -10.11
N ALA A 22 -12.12 1.10 -8.80
CA ALA A 22 -11.43 2.28 -8.26
C ALA A 22 -10.20 1.94 -7.40
N ASP A 23 -9.90 0.66 -7.19
CA ASP A 23 -8.86 0.23 -6.25
C ASP A 23 -7.61 -0.25 -6.97
N ARG A 24 -6.51 -0.40 -6.22
CA ARG A 24 -5.30 -1.09 -6.68
C ARG A 24 -4.92 -2.20 -5.72
N LEU A 25 -4.44 -3.30 -6.28
CA LEU A 25 -3.72 -4.34 -5.56
C LEU A 25 -2.23 -4.06 -5.67
N LEU A 26 -1.55 -4.01 -4.52
CA LEU A 26 -0.13 -3.72 -4.39
C LEU A 26 0.61 -4.96 -3.90
N THR A 27 1.83 -5.14 -4.41
CA THR A 27 2.86 -6.00 -3.79
C THR A 27 3.93 -5.08 -3.23
N LEU A 28 4.07 -5.09 -1.92
CA LEU A 28 5.00 -4.28 -1.16
C LEU A 28 6.15 -5.16 -0.68
N PHE A 29 7.37 -4.66 -0.77
CA PHE A 29 8.48 -5.21 0.00
C PHE A 29 8.80 -4.24 1.12
N THR A 30 8.59 -4.69 2.36
CA THR A 30 8.64 -3.85 3.55
C THR A 30 9.80 -4.24 4.46
N LYS A 31 10.26 -3.26 5.22
CA LYS A 31 11.37 -3.42 6.16
C LYS A 31 11.01 -4.33 7.33
N GLU A 32 9.76 -4.25 7.82
CA GLU A 32 9.34 -4.89 9.07
C GLU A 32 8.76 -6.30 8.88
N GLN A 33 8.19 -6.60 7.71
CA GLN A 33 7.41 -7.84 7.49
C GLN A 33 7.70 -8.50 6.14
N GLY A 34 8.71 -8.01 5.40
CA GLY A 34 9.06 -8.54 4.09
C GLY A 34 7.95 -8.31 3.06
N LYS A 35 7.59 -9.35 2.29
CA LYS A 35 6.63 -9.19 1.19
C LYS A 35 5.19 -9.20 1.69
N ILE A 36 4.47 -8.10 1.51
CA ILE A 36 3.04 -7.95 1.82
C ILE A 36 2.22 -7.69 0.57
N ARG A 37 1.02 -8.27 0.49
CA ARG A 37 0.00 -7.86 -0.49
C ARG A 37 -1.06 -7.01 0.19
N ALA A 38 -1.38 -5.85 -0.42
CA ALA A 38 -2.31 -4.89 0.14
C ALA A 38 -3.25 -4.30 -0.92
N ILE A 39 -4.49 -4.00 -0.54
CA ILE A 39 -5.44 -3.26 -1.38
C ILE A 39 -5.40 -1.79 -0.98
N ALA A 40 -5.11 -0.91 -1.94
CA ALA A 40 -5.31 0.52 -1.81
C ALA A 40 -6.68 0.91 -2.37
N LYS A 41 -7.66 1.00 -1.47
CA LYS A 41 -9.04 1.34 -1.85
C LYS A 41 -9.13 2.78 -2.36
N GLY A 42 -9.85 2.98 -3.47
CA GLY A 42 -10.04 4.25 -4.13
C GLY A 42 -8.76 4.86 -4.71
N ALA A 43 -7.67 4.10 -4.84
CA ALA A 43 -6.39 4.62 -5.34
C ALA A 43 -6.41 5.07 -6.81
N ARG A 44 -7.44 4.72 -7.58
CA ARG A 44 -7.63 5.19 -8.97
C ARG A 44 -8.65 6.33 -9.10
N LYS A 45 -9.29 6.76 -8.01
CA LYS A 45 -10.20 7.91 -8.08
C LYS A 45 -9.40 9.18 -8.42
N PRO A 46 -9.90 10.08 -9.29
CA PRO A 46 -9.18 11.30 -9.67
C PRO A 46 -8.72 12.16 -8.50
N GLN A 47 -9.53 12.23 -7.43
CA GLN A 47 -9.24 13.03 -6.23
C GLN A 47 -8.59 12.21 -5.10
N SER A 48 -8.07 11.02 -5.40
CA SER A 48 -7.50 10.16 -4.38
C SER A 48 -6.16 10.69 -3.90
N ARG A 49 -6.07 10.95 -2.59
CA ARG A 49 -4.81 11.30 -1.92
C ARG A 49 -3.79 10.16 -1.94
N LYS A 50 -4.18 8.93 -2.29
CA LYS A 50 -3.27 7.77 -2.27
C LYS A 50 -2.53 7.56 -3.59
N THR A 51 -3.04 8.06 -4.72
CA THR A 51 -2.57 7.71 -6.07
C THR A 51 -1.06 7.87 -6.20
N GLY A 52 -0.54 9.05 -5.86
CA GLY A 52 0.88 9.39 -5.97
C GLY A 52 1.78 8.83 -4.87
N HIS A 53 1.27 8.00 -3.96
CA HIS A 53 2.07 7.31 -2.93
C HIS A 53 2.12 5.79 -3.16
N VAL A 54 1.33 5.28 -4.12
CA VAL A 54 1.18 3.84 -4.40
C VAL A 54 1.50 3.49 -5.85
N GLU A 55 2.33 4.31 -6.51
CA GLU A 55 2.90 3.98 -7.82
C GLU A 55 4.11 3.04 -7.67
N LEU A 56 4.53 2.45 -8.78
CA LEU A 56 5.71 1.58 -8.82
C LEU A 56 6.95 2.32 -8.32
N PHE A 57 7.81 1.58 -7.61
CA PHE A 57 9.11 2.05 -7.10
C PHE A 57 9.05 3.22 -6.12
N MET A 58 7.86 3.55 -5.62
CA MET A 58 7.71 4.49 -4.53
C MET A 58 8.02 3.81 -3.20
N ARG A 59 8.98 4.38 -2.47
CA ARG A 59 9.25 4.06 -1.08
C ARG A 59 8.34 4.93 -0.22
N THR A 60 7.45 4.26 0.51
CA THR A 60 6.30 4.89 1.14
C THR A 60 6.13 4.33 2.54
N GLN A 61 5.77 5.20 3.49
CA GLN A 61 5.30 4.77 4.80
C GLN A 61 3.81 4.44 4.71
N PHE A 62 3.46 3.21 5.06
CA PHE A 62 2.09 2.70 5.02
C PHE A 62 1.55 2.50 6.43
N LEU A 63 0.28 2.87 6.62
CA LEU A 63 -0.54 2.29 7.67
C LEU A 63 -1.43 1.23 7.02
N LEU A 64 -1.27 -0.02 7.48
CA LEU A 64 -1.96 -1.17 6.94
C LEU A 64 -2.97 -1.70 7.94
N GLY A 65 -4.23 -1.75 7.55
CA GLY A 65 -5.28 -2.47 8.24
C GLY A 65 -5.13 -3.97 8.03
N THR A 66 -5.25 -4.73 9.11
CA THR A 66 -5.09 -6.18 9.11
C THR A 66 -6.29 -6.86 8.46
N GLY A 67 -6.07 -7.55 7.32
CA GLY A 67 -7.10 -8.36 6.66
C GLY A 67 -6.92 -9.87 6.85
N ARG A 68 -7.78 -10.67 6.21
CA ARG A 68 -7.69 -12.14 6.21
C ARG A 68 -6.57 -12.63 5.28
N SER A 69 -6.61 -12.21 4.01
CA SER A 69 -5.64 -12.60 2.97
C SER A 69 -4.84 -11.43 2.40
N LEU A 70 -5.42 -10.23 2.42
CA LEU A 70 -4.82 -8.99 1.92
C LEU A 70 -4.91 -7.93 3.00
N ALA A 71 -3.83 -7.18 3.21
CA ALA A 71 -3.88 -5.97 4.01
C ALA A 71 -4.69 -4.87 3.30
N ILE A 72 -5.11 -3.85 4.02
CA ILE A 72 -5.79 -2.68 3.45
C ILE A 72 -4.94 -1.44 3.72
N VAL A 73 -4.58 -0.69 2.69
CA VAL A 73 -3.88 0.58 2.85
C VAL A 73 -4.86 1.62 3.39
N THR A 74 -4.70 2.00 4.66
CA THR A 74 -5.51 3.06 5.28
C THR A 74 -4.88 4.42 5.05
N GLN A 75 -3.54 4.52 5.18
CA GLN A 75 -2.74 5.70 4.89
C GLN A 75 -1.47 5.32 4.12
N ALA A 76 -0.98 6.25 3.31
CA ALA A 76 0.24 6.14 2.54
C ALA A 76 0.87 7.53 2.45
N GLU A 77 2.15 7.65 2.78
CA GLU A 77 2.92 8.88 2.72
C GLU A 77 4.24 8.59 2.02
N LEU A 78 4.46 9.22 0.86
CA LEU A 78 5.67 9.01 0.06
C LEU A 78 6.88 9.53 0.84
N ILE A 79 7.87 8.68 1.02
CA ILE A 79 9.17 9.05 1.58
C ILE A 79 10.07 9.47 0.42
N GLU A 80 10.18 8.61 -0.60
CA GLU A 80 11.11 8.80 -1.70
C GLU A 80 10.60 8.11 -2.97
N PRO A 81 10.50 8.82 -4.10
CA PRO A 81 10.27 8.19 -5.40
C PRO A 81 11.60 7.72 -6.01
N TYR A 82 11.65 6.46 -6.46
CA TYR A 82 12.75 5.99 -7.30
C TYR A 82 12.29 5.93 -8.75
N ASN A 83 13.11 6.50 -9.64
CA ASN A 83 12.90 6.40 -11.08
C ASN A 83 13.57 5.11 -11.60
N ALA A 84 12.97 4.50 -12.61
CA ALA A 84 13.61 3.47 -13.41
C ALA A 84 14.40 4.10 -14.56
#